data_AF-A0A0D6M5J5-F1
#
_entry.id   AF-A0A0D6M5J5-F1
#
_cell.length_a   1.000
_cell.length_b   1.000
_cell.length_c   1.000
_cell.angle_alpha   90.00
_cell.angle_beta   90.00
_cell.angle_gamma   90.00
#
_symmetry.space_group_name_H-M   'P 1'
#
loop_
_entity.id
_entity.type
_entity.pdbx_description
1 polymer ?
#
loop_
_entity_poly.entity_id
_entity_poly.type
_entity_poly.pdbx_seq_one_letter_code
_entity_poly.pdbx_strand_id
1 'polypeptide(L)'
;MAKFGATCPGNGLTDDQRKQLIRQHNNVRRIIARGNAKNHNGVKLPAGKNMYQMKYSCQLEQAAIDATGAACSASLPDPQKYGQNIQVYVEPSVMALPKDDLLKDAVKQWYLPVLYYGLRNKDNKFTDPRLYTFANLAYSKNTLFGCHYAKCQNPGRIVVTCMYDKIVPNNEVIYEPGTACVNDQDCTTYPQSTCKESLCTIPKPNPPKPQGMCPNAEMTDAARKKILDMHNWRRSQLALGKIPNGKNPYKCPTATNMYKMAYDCDLENSALAYAKQCSLVASAEGSRAGEGENVHSGPLVADQEAGAVTAVQSWWGQIYSNGLNKQMKYLISLKTKPNGPRAFTQMAWANSVKLGCAVVNCKANTFTVCRYKAAGNILDEYIYVQGKVCDACPTTCITAEGLCPTP
;
A
#
# COMPACT_ATOMS: atom_id res chain seq x y z
N MET A 1 -23.60 9.81 -5.46
CA MET A 1 -22.43 10.01 -6.34
C MET A 1 -21.18 9.66 -5.56
N ALA A 2 -20.52 8.54 -5.88
CA ALA A 2 -19.38 8.04 -5.11
C ALA A 2 -18.09 8.81 -5.44
N LYS A 3 -17.48 9.45 -4.43
CA LYS A 3 -16.16 10.10 -4.52
C LYS A 3 -15.08 9.01 -4.54
N PHE A 4 -14.38 8.87 -5.66
CA PHE A 4 -13.12 8.13 -5.74
C PHE A 4 -12.00 9.06 -5.26
N GLY A 5 -11.41 8.77 -4.10
CA GLY A 5 -10.35 9.59 -3.52
C GLY A 5 -9.64 8.86 -2.40
N ALA A 6 -8.90 7.81 -2.74
CA ALA A 6 -7.68 7.51 -2.00
C ALA A 6 -6.55 8.10 -2.86
N THR A 7 -6.12 9.31 -2.53
CA THR A 7 -5.00 9.99 -3.17
C THR A 7 -3.75 9.13 -3.00
N CYS A 8 -3.12 8.74 -4.11
CA CYS A 8 -1.82 8.07 -4.01
C CYS A 8 -0.81 9.04 -3.36
N PRO A 9 0.15 8.53 -2.56
CA PRO A 9 1.08 9.37 -1.81
C PRO A 9 2.07 10.15 -2.70
N GLY A 10 2.19 9.79 -3.99
CA GLY A 10 3.04 10.46 -4.95
C GLY A 10 2.55 11.89 -5.27
N ASN A 11 3.46 12.86 -5.18
CA ASN A 11 3.17 14.27 -5.54
C ASN A 11 3.37 14.55 -7.04
N GLY A 12 3.89 13.58 -7.79
CA GLY A 12 4.22 13.72 -9.21
C GLY A 12 2.99 13.77 -10.12
N LEU A 13 1.79 13.43 -9.65
CA LEU A 13 0.54 13.48 -10.42
C LEU A 13 -0.63 13.90 -9.52
N THR A 14 -1.58 14.66 -10.06
CA THR A 14 -2.86 14.92 -9.40
C THR A 14 -3.83 13.75 -9.63
N ASP A 15 -4.91 13.67 -8.85
CA ASP A 15 -5.93 12.64 -9.05
C ASP A 15 -6.62 12.73 -10.42
N ASP A 16 -6.79 13.93 -10.95
CA ASP A 16 -7.37 14.10 -12.27
C ASP A 16 -6.42 13.66 -13.39
N GLN A 17 -5.11 13.84 -13.20
CA GLN A 17 -4.07 13.28 -14.07
C GLN A 17 -4.04 11.74 -14.02
N ARG A 18 -4.20 11.15 -12.83
CA ARG A 18 -4.37 9.69 -12.67
C ARG A 18 -5.62 9.21 -13.41
N LYS A 19 -6.76 9.86 -13.20
CA LYS A 19 -8.02 9.54 -13.93
C LYS A 19 -7.85 9.68 -15.44
N GLN A 20 -7.10 10.68 -15.90
CA GLN A 20 -6.80 10.85 -17.32
C GLN A 20 -5.99 9.68 -17.87
N LEU A 21 -4.92 9.27 -17.18
CA LEU A 21 -4.12 8.11 -17.59
C LEU A 21 -4.96 6.82 -17.62
N ILE A 22 -5.87 6.62 -16.65
CA ILE A 22 -6.84 5.50 -16.66
C ILE A 22 -7.70 5.54 -17.91
N ARG A 23 -8.23 6.72 -18.27
CA ARG A 23 -9.06 6.88 -19.48
C ARG A 23 -8.25 6.57 -20.74
N GLN A 24 -7.04 7.09 -20.88
CA GLN A 24 -6.21 6.91 -22.08
C GLN A 24 -5.85 5.43 -22.30
N HIS A 25 -5.35 4.74 -21.27
CA HIS A 25 -4.99 3.32 -21.36
C HIS A 25 -6.21 2.45 -21.73
N ASN A 26 -7.33 2.67 -21.04
CA ASN A 26 -8.53 1.88 -21.30
C ASN A 26 -9.21 2.25 -22.63
N ASN A 27 -9.02 3.47 -23.15
CA ASN A 27 -9.48 3.81 -24.49
C ASN A 27 -8.73 3.00 -25.57
N VAL A 28 -7.40 2.91 -25.47
CA VAL A 28 -6.59 2.07 -26.36
C VAL A 28 -7.10 0.63 -26.34
N ARG A 29 -7.21 0.04 -25.14
CA ARG A 29 -7.66 -1.36 -24.96
C ARG A 29 -9.06 -1.59 -25.50
N ARG A 30 -9.99 -0.66 -25.29
CA ARG A 30 -11.37 -0.75 -25.79
C ARG A 30 -11.43 -0.72 -27.31
N ILE A 31 -10.66 0.16 -27.95
CA ILE A 31 -10.61 0.27 -29.40
C ILE A 31 -10.00 -1.01 -30.01
N ILE A 32 -9.01 -1.61 -29.35
CA ILE A 32 -8.45 -2.93 -29.72
C ILE A 32 -9.51 -4.03 -29.57
N ALA A 33 -10.16 -4.13 -28.41
CA ALA A 33 -11.19 -5.14 -28.16
C ALA A 33 -12.27 -5.13 -29.25
N ARG A 34 -12.73 -3.94 -29.65
CA ARG A 34 -13.73 -3.74 -30.71
C ARG A 34 -13.22 -3.99 -32.14
N GLY A 35 -11.94 -4.32 -32.33
CA GLY A 35 -11.33 -4.49 -33.65
C GLY A 35 -11.28 -3.21 -34.48
N ASN A 36 -11.26 -2.04 -33.83
CA ASN A 36 -11.21 -0.73 -34.49
C ASN A 36 -9.85 -0.04 -34.39
N ALA A 37 -8.90 -0.69 -33.70
CA ALA A 37 -7.56 -0.17 -33.50
C ALA A 37 -6.77 -0.26 -34.80
N LYS A 38 -6.11 0.84 -35.19
CA LYS A 38 -5.28 0.87 -36.39
C LYS A 38 -4.00 0.07 -36.15
N ASN A 39 -3.67 -0.78 -37.10
CA ASN A 39 -2.40 -1.45 -37.30
C ASN A 39 -1.61 -0.70 -38.39
N HIS A 40 -0.45 -1.23 -38.76
CA HIS A 40 0.34 -0.76 -39.89
C HIS A 40 -0.46 -0.67 -41.20
N ASN A 41 -0.15 0.37 -42.00
CA ASN A 41 -0.80 0.67 -43.29
C ASN A 41 -2.32 0.82 -43.25
N GLY A 42 -2.87 1.24 -42.11
CA GLY A 42 -4.31 1.49 -41.96
C GLY A 42 -5.18 0.24 -41.85
N VAL A 43 -4.58 -0.95 -41.92
CA VAL A 43 -5.25 -2.22 -41.60
C VAL A 43 -5.67 -2.18 -40.13
N LYS A 44 -6.81 -2.77 -39.77
CA LYS A 44 -7.24 -2.84 -38.37
C LYS A 44 -6.60 -4.05 -37.68
N LEU A 45 -6.25 -3.88 -36.41
CA LEU A 45 -5.92 -4.99 -35.53
C LEU A 45 -7.15 -5.89 -35.37
N PRO A 46 -6.98 -7.22 -35.26
CA PRO A 46 -8.10 -8.11 -34.98
C PRO A 46 -8.75 -7.74 -33.65
N ALA A 47 -10.07 -7.90 -33.57
CA ALA A 47 -10.83 -7.76 -32.34
C ALA A 47 -10.30 -8.72 -31.27
N GLY A 48 -10.43 -8.33 -30.00
CA GLY A 48 -9.93 -9.10 -28.87
C GLY A 48 -11.05 -9.48 -27.90
N LYS A 49 -11.17 -10.77 -27.61
CA LYS A 49 -11.98 -11.25 -26.47
C LYS A 49 -11.18 -11.14 -25.17
N ASN A 50 -11.87 -11.16 -24.02
CA ASN A 50 -11.23 -11.13 -22.70
C ASN A 50 -10.23 -9.96 -22.50
N MET A 51 -10.51 -8.79 -23.09
CA MET A 51 -9.69 -7.61 -22.88
C MET A 51 -10.09 -6.91 -21.57
N TYR A 52 -9.22 -6.90 -20.57
CA TYR A 52 -9.56 -6.38 -19.26
C TYR A 52 -9.28 -4.89 -19.08
N GLN A 53 -10.15 -4.16 -18.38
CA GLN A 53 -9.91 -2.79 -17.97
C GLN A 53 -8.75 -2.75 -16.96
N MET A 54 -7.76 -1.89 -17.21
CA MET A 54 -6.68 -1.61 -16.26
C MET A 54 -7.15 -0.62 -15.18
N LYS A 55 -6.86 -0.91 -13.92
CA LYS A 55 -7.09 -0.03 -12.77
C LYS A 55 -5.78 0.63 -12.34
N TYR A 56 -5.87 1.80 -11.72
CA TYR A 56 -4.70 2.51 -11.23
C TYR A 56 -4.22 1.93 -9.89
N SER A 57 -2.92 1.77 -9.71
CA SER A 57 -2.28 1.23 -8.51
C SER A 57 -1.27 2.22 -7.95
N CYS A 58 -1.48 2.69 -6.72
CA CYS A 58 -0.52 3.56 -6.03
C CYS A 58 0.82 2.85 -5.77
N GLN A 59 0.83 1.51 -5.65
CA GLN A 59 2.06 0.74 -5.51
C GLN A 59 2.88 0.75 -6.81
N LEU A 60 2.22 0.66 -7.97
CA LEU A 60 2.91 0.74 -9.26
C LEU A 60 3.31 2.18 -9.60
N GLU A 61 2.56 3.19 -9.13
CA GLU A 61 3.02 4.58 -9.16
C GLU A 61 4.28 4.76 -8.31
N GLN A 62 4.32 4.18 -7.10
CA GLN A 62 5.53 4.20 -6.27
C GLN A 62 6.69 3.49 -6.96
N ALA A 63 6.47 2.34 -7.59
CA ALA A 63 7.50 1.67 -8.37
C ALA A 63 8.00 2.53 -9.55
N ALA A 64 7.12 3.30 -10.21
CA ALA A 64 7.51 4.24 -11.25
C ALA A 64 8.33 5.42 -10.70
N ILE A 65 7.99 5.93 -9.50
CA ILE A 65 8.77 6.93 -8.77
C ILE A 65 10.16 6.38 -8.46
N ASP A 66 10.23 5.19 -7.86
CA ASP A 66 11.49 4.57 -7.42
C ASP A 66 12.42 4.28 -8.61
N ALA A 67 11.87 3.76 -9.71
CA ALA A 67 12.64 3.46 -10.93
C ALA A 67 13.15 4.73 -11.63
N THR A 68 12.38 5.82 -11.57
CA THR A 68 12.83 7.12 -12.10
C THR A 68 13.91 7.69 -11.18
N GLY A 69 13.71 7.62 -9.87
CA GLY A 69 14.68 8.05 -8.85
C GLY A 69 15.05 9.54 -8.94
N ALA A 70 15.96 9.98 -8.09
CA ALA A 70 16.50 11.35 -8.15
C ALA A 70 17.29 11.62 -9.44
N ALA A 71 17.85 10.57 -10.05
CA ALA A 71 18.61 10.63 -11.29
C ALA A 71 17.72 10.81 -12.55
N CYS A 72 16.39 10.76 -12.38
CA CYS A 72 15.46 10.85 -13.50
C CYS A 72 15.75 9.83 -14.60
N SER A 73 15.98 8.58 -14.18
CA SER A 73 16.35 7.50 -15.08
C SER A 73 15.27 7.28 -16.13
N ALA A 74 15.72 7.03 -17.36
CA ALA A 74 14.89 6.66 -18.49
C ALA A 74 15.32 5.29 -19.06
N SER A 75 15.73 4.39 -18.18
CA SER A 75 16.14 3.02 -18.52
C SER A 75 15.22 2.00 -17.88
N LEU A 76 15.17 0.81 -18.48
CA LEU A 76 14.54 -0.35 -17.89
C LEU A 76 15.48 -0.93 -16.80
N PRO A 77 14.97 -1.27 -15.60
CA PRO A 77 15.78 -1.90 -14.57
C PRO A 77 16.12 -3.35 -14.96
N ASP A 78 17.27 -3.84 -14.51
CA ASP A 78 17.71 -5.22 -14.67
C ASP A 78 18.05 -5.82 -13.28
N PRO A 79 17.32 -6.86 -12.81
CA PRO A 79 16.19 -7.52 -13.46
C PRO A 79 14.91 -6.68 -13.42
N GLN A 80 14.08 -6.79 -14.46
CA GLN A 80 12.74 -6.20 -14.48
C GLN A 80 11.81 -6.93 -13.50
N LYS A 81 11.10 -6.15 -12.68
CA LYS A 81 10.04 -6.66 -11.80
C LYS A 81 8.63 -6.45 -12.36
N TYR A 82 8.47 -5.41 -13.18
CA TYR A 82 7.19 -4.94 -13.72
C TYR A 82 7.36 -4.68 -15.21
N GLY A 83 6.27 -4.77 -15.98
CA GLY A 83 6.27 -4.18 -17.32
C GLY A 83 6.44 -2.67 -17.19
N GLN A 84 7.16 -2.02 -18.09
CA GLN A 84 7.45 -0.59 -17.98
C GLN A 84 7.41 0.10 -19.32
N ASN A 85 6.70 1.23 -19.40
CA ASN A 85 6.80 2.15 -20.52
C ASN A 85 7.42 3.46 -20.06
N ILE A 86 8.32 4.02 -20.88
CA ILE A 86 9.02 5.28 -20.60
C ILE A 86 8.84 6.17 -21.82
N GLN A 87 8.47 7.42 -21.60
CA GLN A 87 8.50 8.47 -22.62
C GLN A 87 9.40 9.60 -22.12
N VAL A 88 10.34 10.03 -22.97
CA VAL A 88 11.27 11.11 -22.66
C VAL A 88 11.03 12.27 -23.61
N TYR A 89 10.93 13.48 -23.07
CA TYR A 89 10.89 14.72 -23.81
C TYR A 89 12.13 15.54 -23.49
N VAL A 90 12.88 15.93 -24.51
CA VAL A 90 14.11 16.73 -24.40
C VAL A 90 14.03 18.06 -25.14
N GLU A 91 13.11 18.17 -26.09
CA GLU A 91 12.93 19.35 -26.92
C GLU A 91 12.27 20.47 -26.09
N PRO A 92 12.90 21.65 -25.92
CA PRO A 92 12.39 22.72 -25.06
C PRO A 92 10.97 23.16 -25.40
N SER A 93 10.64 23.27 -26.69
CA SER A 93 9.30 23.65 -27.16
C SER A 93 8.23 22.63 -26.74
N VAL A 94 8.57 21.34 -26.73
CA VAL A 94 7.67 20.26 -26.27
C VAL A 94 7.58 20.24 -24.75
N MET A 95 8.70 20.43 -24.04
CA MET A 95 8.70 20.45 -22.56
C MET A 95 7.94 21.64 -21.96
N ALA A 96 7.68 22.68 -22.76
CA ALA A 96 6.85 23.81 -22.38
C ALA A 96 5.34 23.53 -22.49
N LEU A 97 4.93 22.43 -23.14
CA LEU A 97 3.52 22.06 -23.27
C LEU A 97 2.88 21.75 -21.91
N PRO A 98 1.55 21.92 -21.79
CA PRO A 98 0.83 21.53 -20.58
C PRO A 98 1.08 20.07 -20.23
N LYS A 99 1.30 19.80 -18.93
CA LYS A 99 1.55 18.44 -18.42
C LYS A 99 0.47 17.45 -18.82
N ASP A 100 -0.79 17.87 -18.83
CA ASP A 100 -1.91 17.00 -19.23
C ASP A 100 -1.80 16.57 -20.71
N ASP A 101 -1.22 17.39 -21.57
CA ASP A 101 -1.02 17.05 -22.98
C ASP A 101 0.18 16.14 -23.16
N LEU A 102 1.26 16.35 -22.39
CA LEU A 102 2.40 15.42 -22.34
C LEU A 102 1.98 14.03 -21.84
N LEU A 103 1.09 13.94 -20.84
CA LEU A 103 0.57 12.66 -20.36
C LEU A 103 -0.29 11.94 -21.41
N LYS A 104 -1.09 12.67 -22.19
CA LYS A 104 -1.85 12.09 -23.32
C LYS A 104 -0.91 11.64 -24.42
N ASP A 105 0.07 12.48 -24.75
CA ASP A 105 1.05 12.20 -25.79
C ASP A 105 1.87 10.96 -25.44
N ALA A 106 2.35 10.79 -24.20
CA ALA A 106 3.11 9.60 -23.80
C ALA A 106 2.38 8.28 -24.12
N VAL A 107 1.07 8.20 -23.83
CA VAL A 107 0.26 7.02 -24.17
C VAL A 107 0.12 6.85 -25.70
N LYS A 108 0.02 7.94 -26.46
CA LYS A 108 0.02 7.88 -27.93
C LYS A 108 1.36 7.39 -28.46
N GLN A 109 2.48 7.92 -27.95
CA GLN A 109 3.83 7.50 -28.34
C GLN A 109 4.03 6.01 -28.10
N TRP A 110 3.56 5.47 -26.97
CA TRP A 110 3.63 4.04 -26.69
C TRP A 110 2.80 3.17 -27.62
N TYR A 111 1.73 3.72 -28.23
CA TYR A 111 0.94 3.03 -29.24
C TYR A 111 1.62 3.03 -30.61
N LEU A 112 2.34 4.10 -30.96
CA LEU A 112 2.90 4.31 -32.31
C LEU A 112 3.67 3.13 -32.91
N PRO A 113 4.46 2.33 -32.18
CA PRO A 113 5.18 1.21 -32.78
C PRO A 113 4.30 0.22 -33.55
N VAL A 114 3.04 0.01 -33.14
CA VAL A 114 2.12 -0.85 -33.88
C VAL A 114 1.67 -0.25 -35.21
N LEU A 115 1.64 1.08 -35.33
CA LEU A 115 1.35 1.76 -36.59
C LEU A 115 2.54 1.71 -37.54
N TYR A 116 3.76 1.77 -37.00
CA TYR A 116 4.98 1.77 -37.80
C TYR A 116 5.45 0.38 -38.23
N TYR A 117 5.48 -0.59 -37.31
CA TYR A 117 6.02 -1.93 -37.59
C TYR A 117 4.92 -2.97 -37.85
N GLY A 118 3.78 -2.78 -37.21
CA GLY A 118 2.63 -3.68 -37.31
C GLY A 118 2.72 -4.87 -36.37
N LEU A 119 1.59 -5.23 -35.75
CA LEU A 119 1.43 -6.55 -35.16
C LEU A 119 1.14 -7.53 -36.31
N ARG A 120 2.19 -8.21 -36.77
CA ARG A 120 2.16 -9.07 -37.98
C ARG A 120 1.92 -10.54 -37.69
N ASN A 121 2.17 -10.98 -36.46
CA ASN A 121 1.96 -12.38 -36.09
C ASN A 121 0.45 -12.69 -36.09
N LYS A 122 0.04 -13.72 -36.83
CA LYS A 122 -1.37 -14.12 -37.00
C LYS A 122 -2.10 -14.46 -35.70
N ASP A 123 -1.36 -14.85 -34.65
CA ASP A 123 -1.89 -15.23 -33.34
C ASP A 123 -1.73 -14.08 -32.32
N ASN A 124 -1.46 -12.85 -32.77
CA ASN A 124 -1.22 -11.67 -31.93
C ASN A 124 -0.07 -11.83 -30.90
N LYS A 125 0.95 -12.64 -31.22
CA LYS A 125 2.08 -12.87 -30.31
C LYS A 125 3.09 -11.72 -30.30
N PHE A 126 3.67 -11.48 -29.13
CA PHE A 126 4.78 -10.55 -28.94
C PHE A 126 6.09 -11.17 -29.43
N THR A 127 6.32 -11.10 -30.74
CA THR A 127 7.52 -11.64 -31.40
C THR A 127 8.48 -10.56 -31.89
N ASP A 128 8.07 -9.30 -31.86
CA ASP A 128 8.86 -8.16 -32.31
C ASP A 128 9.13 -7.21 -31.14
N PRO A 129 10.36 -7.12 -30.63
CA PRO A 129 10.69 -6.29 -29.47
C PRO A 129 10.43 -4.80 -29.71
N ARG A 130 10.35 -4.35 -30.97
CA ARG A 130 10.00 -2.95 -31.28
C ARG A 130 8.57 -2.61 -30.87
N LEU A 131 7.71 -3.62 -30.69
CA LEU A 131 6.34 -3.45 -30.22
C LEU A 131 6.23 -3.40 -28.70
N TYR A 132 7.34 -3.40 -27.95
CA TYR A 132 7.34 -3.52 -26.48
C TYR A 132 6.37 -2.56 -25.78
N THR A 133 6.40 -1.27 -26.12
CA THR A 133 5.52 -0.29 -25.46
C THR A 133 4.05 -0.49 -25.79
N PHE A 134 3.75 -0.89 -27.03
CA PHE A 134 2.41 -1.24 -27.46
C PHE A 134 1.93 -2.53 -26.78
N ALA A 135 2.80 -3.54 -26.67
CA ALA A 135 2.50 -4.81 -26.02
C ALA A 135 2.08 -4.57 -24.56
N ASN A 136 2.80 -3.73 -23.81
CA ASN A 136 2.40 -3.37 -22.44
C ASN A 136 1.01 -2.73 -22.35
N LEU A 137 0.65 -1.84 -23.28
CA LEU A 137 -0.69 -1.23 -23.36
C LEU A 137 -1.78 -2.25 -23.69
N ALA A 138 -1.50 -3.14 -24.63
CA ALA A 138 -2.47 -4.06 -25.22
C ALA A 138 -2.58 -5.41 -24.49
N TYR A 139 -1.63 -5.76 -23.63
CA TYR A 139 -1.56 -7.09 -23.00
C TYR A 139 -2.82 -7.38 -22.17
N SER A 140 -3.63 -8.33 -22.60
CA SER A 140 -4.95 -8.60 -22.01
C SER A 140 -4.86 -8.97 -20.53
N LYS A 141 -3.77 -9.63 -20.15
CA LYS A 141 -3.48 -10.09 -18.78
C LYS A 141 -3.03 -8.98 -17.83
N ASN A 142 -2.62 -7.81 -18.31
CA ASN A 142 -2.31 -6.66 -17.44
C ASN A 142 -3.62 -6.02 -16.94
N THR A 143 -3.72 -5.87 -15.62
CA THR A 143 -4.95 -5.42 -14.95
C THR A 143 -4.73 -4.22 -14.03
N LEU A 144 -3.46 -3.93 -13.72
CA LEU A 144 -3.07 -2.80 -12.90
C LEU A 144 -1.94 -2.04 -13.57
N PHE A 145 -1.95 -0.73 -13.41
CA PHE A 145 -0.83 0.12 -13.81
C PHE A 145 -0.72 1.34 -12.89
N GLY A 146 0.44 1.97 -12.84
CA GLY A 146 0.66 3.20 -12.11
C GLY A 146 1.79 3.99 -12.76
N CYS A 147 1.73 5.32 -12.71
CA CYS A 147 2.64 6.14 -13.50
C CYS A 147 3.25 7.26 -12.67
N HIS A 148 4.39 7.75 -13.13
CA HIS A 148 5.09 8.90 -12.58
C HIS A 148 5.44 9.89 -13.68
N TYR A 149 5.46 11.17 -13.32
CA TYR A 149 5.92 12.27 -14.14
C TYR A 149 7.02 12.99 -13.37
N ALA A 150 8.19 13.14 -14.00
CA ALA A 150 9.32 13.88 -13.46
C ALA A 150 9.80 14.93 -14.45
N LYS A 151 10.02 16.17 -13.98
CA LYS A 151 10.70 17.23 -14.71
C LYS A 151 12.10 17.40 -14.12
N CYS A 152 13.11 17.31 -14.96
CA CYS A 152 14.49 17.09 -14.58
C CYS A 152 15.36 18.17 -15.22
N GLN A 153 16.32 18.70 -14.45
CA GLN A 153 17.08 19.88 -14.87
C GLN A 153 18.45 19.56 -15.47
N ASN A 154 19.06 18.42 -15.12
CA ASN A 154 20.43 18.06 -15.53
C ASN A 154 20.51 16.60 -16.01
N PRO A 155 20.44 16.31 -17.32
CA PRO A 155 20.06 17.22 -18.40
C PRO A 155 18.59 17.63 -18.33
N GLY A 156 18.22 18.75 -18.97
CA GLY A 156 16.85 19.23 -19.07
C GLY A 156 15.96 18.24 -19.82
N ARG A 157 15.10 17.51 -19.11
CA ARG A 157 14.17 16.55 -19.71
C ARG A 157 12.92 16.34 -18.86
N ILE A 158 11.85 15.87 -19.49
CA ILE A 158 10.66 15.34 -18.82
C ILE A 158 10.59 13.84 -19.08
N VAL A 159 10.40 13.05 -18.02
CA VAL A 159 10.21 11.60 -18.10
C VAL A 159 8.83 11.25 -17.59
N VAL A 160 8.05 10.55 -18.42
CA VAL A 160 6.79 9.91 -18.05
C VAL A 160 7.01 8.41 -18.04
N THR A 161 6.84 7.79 -16.88
CA THR A 161 7.05 6.36 -16.69
C THR A 161 5.76 5.71 -16.23
N CYS A 162 5.27 4.66 -16.87
CA CYS A 162 4.19 3.82 -16.37
C CYS A 162 4.70 2.41 -16.11
N MET A 163 4.36 1.86 -14.95
CA MET A 163 4.59 0.47 -14.57
C MET A 163 3.29 -0.33 -14.70
N TYR A 164 3.40 -1.58 -15.14
CA TYR A 164 2.32 -2.53 -15.33
C TYR A 164 2.55 -3.76 -14.43
N ASP A 165 1.47 -4.38 -13.94
CA ASP A 165 1.55 -5.53 -13.03
C ASP A 165 2.30 -6.74 -13.59
N LYS A 166 2.34 -6.91 -14.92
CA LYS A 166 3.03 -8.02 -15.57
C LYS A 166 3.98 -7.53 -16.65
N ILE A 167 5.09 -8.26 -16.80
CA ILE A 167 5.98 -8.20 -17.95
C ILE A 167 5.34 -9.04 -19.05
N VAL A 168 5.40 -8.59 -20.31
CA VAL A 168 4.98 -9.38 -21.47
C VAL A 168 6.14 -10.28 -21.89
N PRO A 169 6.05 -11.61 -21.72
CA PRO A 169 7.12 -12.52 -22.15
C PRO A 169 7.25 -12.53 -23.68
N ASN A 170 8.46 -12.82 -24.18
CA ASN A 170 8.66 -13.09 -25.59
C ASN A 170 7.77 -14.26 -26.05
N ASN A 171 7.20 -14.14 -27.25
CA ASN A 171 6.29 -15.10 -27.88
C ASN A 171 4.93 -15.28 -27.17
N GLU A 172 4.64 -14.48 -26.14
CA GLU A 172 3.34 -14.48 -25.46
C GLU A 172 2.25 -13.88 -26.36
N VAL A 173 1.04 -14.43 -26.30
CA VAL A 173 -0.14 -13.84 -26.95
C VAL A 173 -0.50 -12.53 -26.23
N ILE A 174 -0.39 -11.39 -26.92
CA ILE A 174 -0.69 -10.07 -26.34
C ILE A 174 -2.18 -10.02 -25.96
N TYR A 175 -3.05 -10.48 -26.85
CA TYR A 175 -4.46 -10.70 -26.56
C TYR A 175 -5.05 -11.71 -27.54
N GLU A 176 -6.02 -12.49 -27.08
CA GLU A 176 -6.65 -13.51 -27.90
C GLU A 176 -7.61 -12.87 -28.92
N PRO A 177 -7.50 -13.20 -30.22
CA PRO A 177 -8.49 -12.81 -31.20
C PRO A 177 -9.89 -13.30 -30.79
N GLY A 178 -10.89 -12.44 -30.97
CA GLY A 178 -12.29 -12.80 -30.71
C GLY A 178 -13.17 -11.58 -30.56
N THR A 179 -14.47 -11.82 -30.37
CA THR A 179 -15.44 -10.75 -30.17
C THR A 179 -15.21 -10.09 -28.81
N ALA A 180 -15.27 -8.76 -28.77
CA ALA A 180 -15.28 -8.02 -27.51
C ALA A 180 -16.48 -8.44 -26.65
N CYS A 181 -16.36 -8.31 -25.34
CA CYS A 181 -17.50 -8.60 -24.48
C CYS A 181 -18.69 -7.70 -24.81
N VAL A 182 -19.88 -8.30 -24.84
CA VAL A 182 -21.18 -7.64 -24.97
C VAL A 182 -21.94 -7.78 -23.65
N ASN A 183 -21.78 -8.92 -22.97
CA ASN A 183 -22.35 -9.23 -21.67
C ASN A 183 -21.28 -9.80 -20.72
N ASP A 184 -21.63 -9.99 -19.46
CA ASP A 184 -20.71 -10.46 -18.41
C ASP A 184 -20.17 -11.87 -18.68
N GLN A 185 -20.96 -12.72 -19.34
CA GLN A 185 -20.59 -14.11 -19.65
C GLN A 185 -19.46 -14.22 -20.68
N ASP A 186 -19.26 -13.19 -21.50
CA ASP A 186 -18.15 -13.14 -22.46
C ASP A 186 -16.78 -12.96 -21.78
N CYS A 187 -16.75 -12.61 -20.49
CA CYS A 187 -15.54 -12.36 -19.72
C CYS A 187 -15.10 -13.60 -18.92
N THR A 188 -14.38 -14.50 -19.57
CA THR A 188 -14.11 -15.85 -19.08
C THR A 188 -12.77 -16.04 -18.38
N THR A 189 -11.85 -15.08 -18.46
CA THR A 189 -10.49 -15.24 -17.87
C THR A 189 -10.49 -15.21 -16.34
N TYR A 190 -11.27 -14.31 -15.74
CA TYR A 190 -11.40 -14.22 -14.28
C TYR A 190 -12.85 -14.44 -13.85
N PRO A 191 -13.12 -15.25 -12.81
CA PRO A 191 -14.46 -15.48 -12.31
C PRO A 191 -15.19 -14.19 -11.93
N GLN A 192 -16.50 -14.16 -12.13
CA GLN A 192 -17.38 -13.02 -11.78
C GLN A 192 -17.02 -11.69 -12.47
N SER A 193 -16.25 -11.74 -13.57
CA SER A 193 -16.01 -10.59 -14.42
C SER A 193 -17.31 -10.03 -14.99
N THR A 194 -17.38 -8.71 -15.10
CA THR A 194 -18.48 -8.03 -15.79
C THR A 194 -17.98 -7.34 -17.04
N CYS A 195 -18.86 -7.10 -18.01
CA CYS A 195 -18.53 -6.36 -19.21
C CYS A 195 -18.97 -4.90 -19.08
N LYS A 196 -18.04 -3.97 -19.31
CA LYS A 196 -18.35 -2.54 -19.40
C LYS A 196 -17.74 -1.96 -20.66
N GLU A 197 -18.60 -1.47 -21.56
CA GLU A 197 -18.20 -0.78 -22.78
C GLU A 197 -17.18 -1.57 -23.62
N SER A 198 -17.38 -2.88 -23.79
CA SER A 198 -16.47 -3.78 -24.53
C SER A 198 -15.13 -4.09 -23.83
N LEU A 199 -14.99 -3.78 -22.56
CA LEU A 199 -13.89 -4.25 -21.71
C LEU A 199 -14.42 -5.10 -20.56
N CYS A 200 -13.76 -6.22 -20.32
CA CYS A 200 -13.99 -7.00 -19.12
C CYS A 200 -13.46 -6.23 -17.92
N THR A 201 -14.22 -6.19 -16.84
CA THR A 201 -13.75 -5.67 -15.58
C THR A 201 -13.66 -6.84 -14.63
N ILE A 202 -12.46 -7.07 -14.09
CA ILE A 202 -12.37 -7.96 -12.94
C ILE A 202 -13.22 -7.26 -11.88
N PRO A 203 -14.19 -7.97 -11.27
CA PRO A 203 -14.86 -7.44 -10.11
C PRO A 203 -13.73 -6.93 -9.22
N LYS A 204 -13.87 -5.73 -8.64
CA LYS A 204 -13.13 -5.54 -7.38
C LYS A 204 -13.47 -6.81 -6.62
N PRO A 205 -12.50 -7.60 -6.10
CA PRO A 205 -12.88 -8.71 -5.23
C PRO A 205 -13.97 -8.11 -4.38
N ASN A 206 -15.19 -8.67 -4.42
CA ASN A 206 -16.18 -8.25 -3.44
C ASN A 206 -15.35 -8.32 -2.17
N PRO A 207 -15.05 -7.20 -1.48
CA PRO A 207 -14.45 -7.33 -0.16
C PRO A 207 -15.41 -8.31 0.47
N PRO A 208 -14.96 -9.53 0.84
CA PRO A 208 -15.85 -10.62 1.21
C PRO A 208 -16.87 -9.96 2.12
N LYS A 209 -18.14 -9.86 1.64
CA LYS A 209 -19.16 -8.90 2.10
C LYS A 209 -18.84 -8.56 3.55
N PRO A 210 -18.31 -7.36 3.90
CA PRO A 210 -17.43 -7.22 5.06
C PRO A 210 -17.99 -8.03 6.21
N GLN A 211 -17.42 -9.21 6.43
CA GLN A 211 -17.00 -9.49 7.76
C GLN A 211 -15.96 -8.39 7.92
N GLY A 212 -16.40 -7.25 8.45
CA GLY A 212 -15.50 -6.18 8.80
C GLY A 212 -14.35 -6.79 9.58
N MET A 213 -13.21 -6.09 9.66
CA MET A 213 -12.07 -6.59 10.43
C MET A 213 -12.54 -7.15 11.79
N CYS A 214 -13.60 -6.55 12.35
CA CYS A 214 -14.48 -7.19 13.33
C CYS A 214 -15.98 -7.01 13.02
N PRO A 215 -16.86 -7.90 13.53
CA PRO A 215 -18.32 -7.79 13.37
C PRO A 215 -18.95 -6.56 14.03
N ASN A 216 -18.29 -6.00 15.04
CA ASN A 216 -18.77 -4.83 15.78
C ASN A 216 -18.78 -3.58 14.87
N ALA A 217 -19.85 -2.79 14.85
CA ALA A 217 -19.94 -1.60 14.00
C ALA A 217 -19.47 -0.31 14.68
N GLU A 218 -19.25 -0.32 16.00
CA GLU A 218 -18.91 0.88 16.78
C GLU A 218 -17.45 1.31 16.60
N MET A 219 -16.60 0.44 16.07
CA MET A 219 -15.27 0.78 15.59
C MET A 219 -15.24 0.60 14.08
N THR A 220 -14.77 1.60 13.34
CA THR A 220 -14.69 1.50 11.87
C THR A 220 -13.48 0.69 11.43
N ASP A 221 -13.61 -0.08 10.35
CA ASP A 221 -12.48 -0.81 9.74
C ASP A 221 -11.32 0.12 9.34
N ALA A 222 -11.62 1.36 8.96
CA ALA A 222 -10.60 2.38 8.68
C ALA A 222 -9.73 2.64 9.93
N ALA A 223 -10.36 2.87 11.09
CA ALA A 223 -9.64 3.08 12.34
C ALA A 223 -8.89 1.82 12.80
N ARG A 224 -9.49 0.63 12.67
CA ARG A 224 -8.83 -0.66 12.99
C ARG A 224 -7.56 -0.85 12.16
N LYS A 225 -7.68 -0.70 10.84
CA LYS A 225 -6.56 -0.83 9.90
C LYS A 225 -5.48 0.21 10.22
N LYS A 226 -5.88 1.46 10.45
CA LYS A 226 -4.94 2.54 10.78
C LYS A 226 -4.11 2.23 12.02
N ILE A 227 -4.77 1.79 13.09
CA ILE A 227 -4.10 1.45 14.35
C ILE A 227 -3.12 0.30 14.14
N LEU A 228 -3.55 -0.78 13.47
CA LEU A 228 -2.72 -1.94 13.21
C LEU A 228 -1.48 -1.58 12.38
N ASP A 229 -1.68 -0.83 11.28
CA ASP A 229 -0.60 -0.39 10.40
C ASP A 229 0.39 0.50 11.15
N MET A 230 -0.10 1.43 11.98
CA MET A 230 0.74 2.32 12.76
C MET A 230 1.57 1.58 13.82
N HIS A 231 1.02 0.53 14.45
CA HIS A 231 1.76 -0.32 15.38
C HIS A 231 2.83 -1.13 14.66
N ASN A 232 2.47 -1.82 13.58
CA ASN A 232 3.40 -2.67 12.84
C ASN A 232 4.53 -1.88 12.18
N TRP A 233 4.23 -0.70 11.60
CA TRP A 233 5.27 0.17 11.04
C TRP A 233 6.27 0.63 12.12
N ARG A 234 5.77 1.00 13.31
CA ARG A 234 6.59 1.42 14.46
C ARG A 234 7.47 0.28 14.99
N ARG A 235 6.89 -0.92 15.14
CA ARG A 235 7.61 -2.15 15.52
C ARG A 235 8.71 -2.48 14.51
N SER A 236 8.43 -2.35 13.21
CA SER A 236 9.41 -2.51 12.15
C SER A 236 10.56 -1.51 12.28
N GLN A 237 10.27 -0.22 12.43
CA GLN A 237 11.33 0.79 12.60
C GLN A 237 12.16 0.54 13.87
N LEU A 238 11.54 0.07 14.96
CA LEU A 238 12.22 -0.30 16.18
C LEU A 238 13.13 -1.51 15.99
N ALA A 239 12.62 -2.59 15.39
CA ALA A 239 13.37 -3.81 15.13
C ALA A 239 14.60 -3.56 14.24
N LEU A 240 14.48 -2.61 13.31
CA LEU A 240 15.56 -2.15 12.43
C LEU A 240 16.54 -1.15 13.10
N GLY A 241 16.40 -0.86 14.39
CA GLY A 241 17.30 0.03 15.14
C GLY A 241 17.19 1.50 14.75
N LYS A 242 16.05 1.94 14.21
CA LYS A 242 15.87 3.30 13.67
C LYS A 242 15.32 4.30 14.69
N ILE A 243 14.84 3.84 15.83
CA ILE A 243 14.14 4.66 16.85
C ILE A 243 15.12 5.23 17.87
N PRO A 244 15.22 6.55 18.07
CA PRO A 244 15.96 7.17 19.17
C PRO A 244 15.56 6.62 20.55
N ASN A 245 16.54 6.41 21.42
CA ASN A 245 16.29 5.96 22.79
C ASN A 245 16.34 7.15 23.76
N GLY A 246 15.21 7.84 23.95
CA GLY A 246 15.18 9.08 24.72
C GLY A 246 15.99 10.19 24.05
N LYS A 247 16.56 11.08 24.87
CA LYS A 247 17.48 12.14 24.44
C LYS A 247 18.94 11.68 24.35
N ASN A 248 19.18 10.37 24.39
CA ASN A 248 20.52 9.82 24.33
C ASN A 248 21.10 9.93 22.90
N PRO A 249 22.44 9.92 22.74
CA PRO A 249 23.06 9.93 21.41
C PRO A 249 22.92 8.61 20.65
N TYR A 250 22.40 7.56 21.30
CA TYR A 250 22.21 6.23 20.72
C TYR A 250 20.73 5.92 20.49
N LYS A 251 20.48 5.04 19.52
CA LYS A 251 19.15 4.51 19.19
C LYS A 251 18.84 3.26 20.00
N CYS A 252 17.58 2.86 20.00
CA CYS A 252 17.17 1.53 20.44
C CYS A 252 17.90 0.47 19.60
N PRO A 253 18.44 -0.59 20.22
CA PRO A 253 19.10 -1.68 19.50
C PRO A 253 18.14 -2.43 18.58
N THR A 254 18.67 -3.16 17.60
CA THR A 254 17.89 -4.02 16.72
C THR A 254 17.27 -5.19 17.47
N ALA A 255 16.17 -5.75 16.95
CA ALA A 255 15.43 -6.83 17.59
C ALA A 255 15.51 -8.15 16.80
N THR A 256 15.80 -9.26 17.48
CA THR A 256 15.87 -10.59 16.86
C THR A 256 14.49 -11.25 16.71
N ASN A 257 13.52 -10.90 17.56
CA ASN A 257 12.25 -11.63 17.74
C ASN A 257 11.00 -10.74 17.65
N MET A 258 11.06 -9.58 16.99
CA MET A 258 9.91 -8.67 16.94
C MET A 258 8.80 -9.21 16.03
N TYR A 259 7.68 -9.65 16.59
CA TYR A 259 6.55 -10.14 15.81
C TYR A 259 5.73 -9.02 15.15
N LYS A 260 5.17 -9.29 13.97
CA LYS A 260 4.07 -8.53 13.41
C LYS A 260 2.80 -8.81 14.20
N MET A 261 2.04 -7.76 14.51
CA MET A 261 0.74 -7.87 15.17
C MET A 261 -0.37 -8.18 14.16
N ALA A 262 -1.35 -8.97 14.58
CA ALA A 262 -2.65 -9.15 13.93
C ALA A 262 -3.76 -8.48 14.75
N TYR A 263 -4.83 -8.05 14.08
CA TYR A 263 -6.00 -7.49 14.77
C TYR A 263 -6.85 -8.62 15.35
N ASP A 264 -7.38 -8.42 16.57
CA ASP A 264 -8.19 -9.41 17.29
C ASP A 264 -9.48 -8.76 17.81
N CYS A 265 -10.61 -9.35 17.44
CA CYS A 265 -11.93 -8.77 17.71
C CYS A 265 -12.41 -8.96 19.15
N ASP A 266 -11.95 -10.00 19.83
CA ASP A 266 -12.29 -10.21 21.23
C ASP A 266 -11.56 -9.17 22.09
N LEU A 267 -10.31 -8.86 21.75
CA LEU A 267 -9.56 -7.75 22.34
C LEU A 267 -10.22 -6.39 22.08
N GLU A 268 -10.75 -6.16 20.87
CA GLU A 268 -11.53 -4.95 20.57
C GLU A 268 -12.80 -4.87 21.42
N ASN A 269 -13.56 -5.96 21.55
CA ASN A 269 -14.77 -5.97 22.36
C ASN A 269 -14.46 -5.72 23.85
N SER A 270 -13.38 -6.29 24.37
CA SER A 270 -12.86 -6.00 25.72
C SER A 270 -12.48 -4.52 25.88
N ALA A 271 -11.76 -3.97 24.90
CA ALA A 271 -11.39 -2.56 24.88
C ALA A 271 -12.61 -1.63 24.84
N LEU A 272 -13.60 -1.95 24.01
CA LEU A 272 -14.84 -1.19 23.84
C LEU A 272 -15.70 -1.22 25.09
N ALA A 273 -15.89 -2.40 25.68
CA ALA A 273 -16.64 -2.57 26.93
C ALA A 273 -16.07 -1.70 28.05
N TYR A 274 -14.74 -1.59 28.13
CA TYR A 274 -14.08 -0.71 29.08
C TYR A 274 -14.16 0.78 28.68
N ALA A 275 -13.87 1.11 27.42
CA ALA A 275 -13.88 2.50 26.93
C ALA A 275 -15.24 3.18 27.10
N LYS A 276 -16.34 2.43 26.95
CA LYS A 276 -17.71 2.92 27.17
C LYS A 276 -18.03 3.33 28.61
N GLN A 277 -17.25 2.86 29.59
CA GLN A 277 -17.40 3.29 30.98
C GLN A 277 -16.92 4.74 31.16
N CYS A 278 -16.16 5.28 30.20
CA CYS A 278 -15.69 6.67 30.20
C CYS A 278 -14.96 7.07 31.50
N SER A 279 -14.20 6.13 32.07
CA SER A 279 -13.34 6.36 33.24
C SER A 279 -12.18 7.32 32.95
N LEU A 280 -11.78 7.42 31.67
CA LEU A 280 -10.64 8.20 31.17
C LEU A 280 -9.28 7.81 31.76
N VAL A 281 -9.22 6.66 32.44
CA VAL A 281 -8.02 6.11 33.08
C VAL A 281 -7.85 4.64 32.70
N ALA A 282 -6.69 4.06 33.00
CA ALA A 282 -6.44 2.64 32.74
C ALA A 282 -7.27 1.74 33.67
N SER A 283 -7.67 0.58 33.14
CA SER A 283 -8.29 -0.48 33.92
C SER A 283 -7.28 -1.13 34.88
N ALA A 284 -7.79 -1.68 36.00
CA ALA A 284 -6.96 -2.44 36.93
C ALA A 284 -6.29 -3.63 36.22
N GLU A 285 -5.00 -3.87 36.46
CA GLU A 285 -4.27 -4.98 35.82
C GLU A 285 -4.95 -6.35 36.05
N GLY A 286 -5.53 -6.56 37.24
CA GLY A 286 -6.23 -7.79 37.59
C GLY A 286 -7.57 -8.01 36.87
N SER A 287 -8.18 -6.98 36.27
CA SER A 287 -9.47 -7.11 35.57
C SER A 287 -9.32 -7.54 34.10
N ARG A 288 -8.09 -7.87 33.66
CA ARG A 288 -7.73 -8.11 32.25
C ARG A 288 -6.64 -9.17 32.13
N ALA A 289 -6.89 -10.34 32.70
CA ALA A 289 -5.92 -11.42 32.79
C ALA A 289 -5.31 -11.77 31.41
N GLY A 290 -3.98 -11.68 31.30
CA GLY A 290 -3.25 -11.97 30.07
C GLY A 290 -3.30 -10.88 28.99
N GLU A 291 -3.95 -9.75 29.25
CA GLU A 291 -4.06 -8.62 28.32
C GLU A 291 -3.28 -7.38 28.80
N GLY A 292 -2.46 -6.85 27.90
CA GLY A 292 -1.88 -5.52 28.03
C GLY A 292 -2.93 -4.42 27.79
N GLU A 293 -2.63 -3.19 28.19
CA GLU A 293 -3.51 -2.04 27.93
C GLU A 293 -2.70 -0.77 27.70
N ASN A 294 -3.12 0.01 26.70
CA ASN A 294 -2.80 1.42 26.59
C ASN A 294 -4.10 2.23 26.52
N VAL A 295 -4.13 3.36 27.22
CA VAL A 295 -5.26 4.30 27.19
C VAL A 295 -4.82 5.72 26.84
N HIS A 296 -5.67 6.46 26.16
CA HIS A 296 -5.46 7.86 25.82
C HIS A 296 -6.78 8.63 25.90
N SER A 297 -6.79 9.74 26.61
CA SER A 297 -7.90 10.69 26.67
C SER A 297 -7.46 12.05 26.13
N GLY A 298 -8.22 12.61 25.20
CA GLY A 298 -7.96 13.93 24.63
C GLY A 298 -9.24 14.72 24.38
N PRO A 299 -9.16 15.88 23.72
CA PRO A 299 -10.33 16.62 23.24
C PRO A 299 -11.24 15.75 22.37
N LEU A 300 -12.51 16.12 22.26
CA LEU A 300 -13.46 15.41 21.42
C LEU A 300 -13.06 15.47 19.93
N VAL A 301 -13.01 14.30 19.29
CA VAL A 301 -12.72 14.13 17.86
C VAL A 301 -13.84 13.30 17.24
N ALA A 302 -14.49 13.84 16.21
CA ALA A 302 -15.59 13.14 15.52
C ALA A 302 -15.10 11.96 14.68
N ASP A 303 -13.89 12.04 14.13
CA ASP A 303 -13.28 10.99 13.33
C ASP A 303 -12.50 10.00 14.21
N GLN A 304 -12.92 8.74 14.19
CA GLN A 304 -12.26 7.67 14.92
C GLN A 304 -10.83 7.40 14.42
N GLU A 305 -10.55 7.61 13.13
CA GLU A 305 -9.20 7.45 12.60
C GLU A 305 -8.26 8.50 13.21
N ALA A 306 -8.67 9.77 13.23
CA ALA A 306 -7.90 10.84 13.88
C ALA A 306 -7.72 10.62 15.39
N GLY A 307 -8.76 10.16 16.10
CA GLY A 307 -8.67 9.81 17.53
C GLY A 307 -7.65 8.70 17.78
N ALA A 308 -7.71 7.63 16.98
CA ALA A 308 -6.75 6.54 17.00
C ALA A 308 -5.31 6.99 16.71
N VAL A 309 -5.10 7.81 15.66
CA VAL A 309 -3.78 8.35 15.28
C VAL A 309 -3.17 9.11 16.46
N THR A 310 -3.96 9.96 17.10
CA THR A 310 -3.53 10.78 18.23
C THR A 310 -3.08 9.91 19.40
N ALA A 311 -3.87 8.88 19.76
CA ALA A 311 -3.54 7.94 20.83
C ALA A 311 -2.22 7.20 20.55
N VAL A 312 -2.08 6.63 19.35
CA VAL A 312 -0.89 5.86 18.96
C VAL A 312 0.37 6.74 18.90
N GLN A 313 0.24 7.99 18.43
CA GLN A 313 1.34 8.95 18.45
C GLN A 313 1.75 9.32 19.88
N SER A 314 0.78 9.56 20.77
CA SER A 314 1.02 9.88 22.17
C SER A 314 1.76 8.75 22.91
N TRP A 315 1.28 7.51 22.78
CA TRP A 315 1.92 6.34 23.41
C TRP A 315 3.34 6.11 22.89
N TRP A 316 3.53 6.11 21.58
CA TRP A 316 4.86 5.87 21.01
C TRP A 316 5.82 7.01 21.34
N GLY A 317 5.33 8.25 21.36
CA GLY A 317 6.13 9.44 21.64
C GLY A 317 6.81 9.44 23.01
N GLN A 318 6.33 8.64 23.97
CA GLN A 318 6.94 8.52 25.29
C GLN A 318 8.42 8.13 25.26
N ILE A 319 8.84 7.35 24.25
CA ILE A 319 10.24 6.92 24.12
C ILE A 319 11.20 8.10 23.96
N TYR A 320 10.78 9.17 23.27
CA TYR A 320 11.64 10.31 22.95
C TYR A 320 11.94 11.19 24.17
N SER A 321 11.10 11.11 25.21
CA SER A 321 11.31 11.88 26.45
C SER A 321 12.15 11.12 27.47
N ASN A 322 11.85 9.84 27.69
CA ASN A 322 12.32 9.13 28.88
C ASN A 322 13.28 7.95 28.66
N GLY A 323 13.40 7.46 27.43
CA GLY A 323 14.30 6.36 27.07
C GLY A 323 14.07 5.04 27.82
N LEU A 324 14.85 4.04 27.48
CA LEU A 324 14.92 2.70 28.04
C LEU A 324 16.36 2.37 28.43
N ASN A 325 16.54 1.47 29.41
CA ASN A 325 17.86 0.92 29.73
C ASN A 325 18.44 0.18 28.52
N LYS A 326 19.77 0.11 28.42
CA LYS A 326 20.48 -0.51 27.29
C LYS A 326 20.17 -2.00 27.09
N GLN A 327 19.65 -2.70 28.10
CA GLN A 327 19.29 -4.11 28.00
C GLN A 327 17.90 -4.33 27.39
N MET A 328 17.10 -3.28 27.20
CA MET A 328 15.69 -3.38 26.78
C MET A 328 14.86 -4.24 27.73
N LYS A 329 15.21 -4.24 29.03
CA LYS A 329 14.53 -5.01 30.08
C LYS A 329 13.48 -4.16 30.78
N TYR A 330 12.30 -4.69 31.08
CA TYR A 330 11.27 -3.95 31.79
C TYR A 330 11.47 -4.06 33.32
N LEU A 331 12.29 -3.17 33.85
CA LEU A 331 12.66 -3.13 35.26
C LEU A 331 11.63 -2.38 36.11
N ILE A 332 11.65 -2.63 37.43
CA ILE A 332 10.80 -1.89 38.38
C ILE A 332 10.97 -0.37 38.27
N SER A 333 12.19 0.09 37.96
CA SER A 333 12.50 1.50 37.73
C SER A 333 11.73 2.09 36.55
N LEU A 334 11.39 1.32 35.50
CA LEU A 334 10.52 1.78 34.41
C LEU A 334 9.04 1.78 34.83
N LYS A 335 8.60 0.78 35.61
CA LYS A 335 7.21 0.68 36.09
C LYS A 335 6.83 1.84 37.00
N THR A 336 7.74 2.27 37.87
CA THR A 336 7.51 3.32 38.87
C THR A 336 7.95 4.71 38.42
N LYS A 337 8.68 4.85 37.31
CA LYS A 337 9.15 6.15 36.79
C LYS A 337 7.96 7.08 36.50
N PRO A 338 7.96 8.31 37.05
CA PRO A 338 7.02 9.34 36.63
C PRO A 338 7.10 9.56 35.12
N ASN A 339 5.96 9.49 34.43
CA ASN A 339 5.87 9.60 32.96
C ASN A 339 6.77 8.60 32.21
N GLY A 340 7.08 7.44 32.81
CA GLY A 340 7.85 6.37 32.18
C GLY A 340 7.18 5.89 30.87
N PRO A 341 7.97 5.38 29.90
CA PRO A 341 7.49 5.03 28.57
C PRO A 341 6.70 3.71 28.53
N ARG A 342 5.79 3.51 29.48
CA ARG A 342 5.04 2.27 29.72
C ARG A 342 4.12 1.92 28.56
N ALA A 343 3.55 2.92 27.89
CA ALA A 343 2.70 2.68 26.73
C ALA A 343 3.53 2.32 25.50
N PHE A 344 4.67 3.00 25.31
CA PHE A 344 5.65 2.62 24.30
C PHE A 344 6.14 1.18 24.50
N THR A 345 6.51 0.77 25.71
CA THR A 345 7.03 -0.58 25.96
C THR A 345 6.01 -1.66 25.66
N GLN A 346 4.72 -1.42 25.91
CA GLN A 346 3.66 -2.33 25.50
C GLN A 346 3.54 -2.43 23.96
N MET A 347 3.62 -1.32 23.23
CA MET A 347 3.60 -1.34 21.76
C MET A 347 4.84 -2.04 21.19
N ALA A 348 5.98 -1.89 21.86
CA ALA A 348 7.27 -2.45 21.48
C ALA A 348 7.46 -3.90 21.97
N TRP A 349 6.52 -4.48 22.71
CA TRP A 349 6.68 -5.80 23.32
C TRP A 349 6.70 -6.90 22.26
N ALA A 350 7.82 -7.60 22.10
CA ALA A 350 8.04 -8.57 21.02
C ALA A 350 6.91 -9.61 20.97
N ASN A 351 6.54 -10.17 22.12
CA ASN A 351 5.56 -11.26 22.23
C ASN A 351 4.08 -10.80 22.21
N SER A 352 3.82 -9.48 22.13
CA SER A 352 2.46 -8.99 21.90
C SER A 352 2.13 -9.09 20.41
N VAL A 353 1.42 -10.15 20.05
CA VAL A 353 1.12 -10.56 18.66
C VAL A 353 -0.30 -10.21 18.22
N LYS A 354 -1.19 -9.89 19.15
CA LYS A 354 -2.59 -9.53 18.91
C LYS A 354 -2.90 -8.15 19.49
N LEU A 355 -3.74 -7.40 18.77
CA LEU A 355 -4.14 -6.03 19.09
C LEU A 355 -5.63 -5.84 18.82
N GLY A 356 -6.36 -5.22 19.75
CA GLY A 356 -7.74 -4.79 19.52
C GLY A 356 -8.01 -3.49 20.26
N CYS A 357 -8.72 -2.55 19.64
CA CYS A 357 -8.84 -1.19 20.17
C CYS A 357 -10.23 -0.59 19.95
N ALA A 358 -10.59 0.35 20.82
CA ALA A 358 -11.82 1.12 20.73
C ALA A 358 -11.55 2.62 20.87
N VAL A 359 -12.27 3.43 20.09
CA VAL A 359 -12.26 4.90 20.15
C VAL A 359 -13.68 5.36 20.47
N VAL A 360 -13.90 5.82 21.70
CA VAL A 360 -15.22 6.19 22.23
C VAL A 360 -15.25 7.67 22.59
N ASN A 361 -16.32 8.35 22.18
CA ASN A 361 -16.58 9.74 22.55
C ASN A 361 -17.33 9.79 23.89
N CYS A 362 -16.67 10.35 24.90
CA CYS A 362 -17.11 10.46 26.29
C CYS A 362 -17.37 11.93 26.64
N LYS A 363 -18.62 12.40 26.56
CA LYS A 363 -19.02 13.80 26.84
C LYS A 363 -18.08 14.83 26.19
N ALA A 364 -17.07 15.31 26.91
CA ALA A 364 -16.11 16.32 26.46
C ALA A 364 -14.80 15.76 25.87
N ASN A 365 -14.58 14.44 25.95
CA ASN A 365 -13.31 13.80 25.61
C ASN A 365 -13.48 12.65 24.64
N THR A 366 -12.49 12.41 23.78
CA THR A 366 -12.36 11.13 23.09
C THR A 366 -11.43 10.23 23.90
N PHE A 367 -11.91 9.03 24.23
CA PHE A 367 -11.20 8.02 25.00
C PHE A 367 -10.86 6.82 24.12
N THR A 368 -9.57 6.56 23.94
CA THR A 368 -9.05 5.44 23.17
C THR A 368 -8.43 4.42 24.08
N VAL A 369 -8.84 3.15 23.94
CA VAL A 369 -8.32 2.01 24.69
C VAL A 369 -7.82 0.97 23.68
N CYS A 370 -6.60 0.48 23.85
CA CYS A 370 -6.07 -0.67 23.11
C CYS A 370 -5.69 -1.79 24.08
N ARG A 371 -6.06 -3.02 23.74
CA ARG A 371 -5.70 -4.26 24.41
C ARG A 371 -4.66 -5.03 23.59
N TYR A 372 -3.74 -5.70 24.28
CA TYR A 372 -2.62 -6.41 23.65
C TYR A 372 -2.54 -7.84 24.18
N LYS A 373 -2.29 -8.82 23.30
CA LYS A 373 -2.04 -10.22 23.72
C LYS A 373 -0.82 -10.81 23.03
N ALA A 374 0.14 -11.40 23.75
CA ALA A 374 0.25 -11.45 25.20
C ALA A 374 0.43 -10.06 25.83
N ALA A 375 0.10 -9.93 27.12
CA ALA A 375 0.43 -8.74 27.90
C ALA A 375 1.94 -8.49 27.89
N GLY A 376 2.32 -7.23 27.72
CA GLY A 376 3.70 -6.78 27.89
C GLY A 376 3.92 -6.21 29.29
N ASN A 377 5.01 -5.45 29.44
CA ASN A 377 5.35 -4.76 30.69
C ASN A 377 5.49 -5.71 31.90
N ILE A 378 5.94 -6.94 31.64
CA ILE A 378 6.20 -7.94 32.68
C ILE A 378 7.54 -7.61 33.34
N LEU A 379 7.54 -7.54 34.67
CA LEU A 379 8.75 -7.21 35.42
C LEU A 379 9.84 -8.24 35.14
N ASP A 380 11.05 -7.72 34.96
CA ASP A 380 12.25 -8.52 34.69
C ASP A 380 12.25 -9.31 33.39
N GLU A 381 11.31 -9.04 32.48
CA GLU A 381 11.35 -9.57 31.12
C GLU A 381 11.94 -8.57 30.12
N TYR A 382 12.38 -9.08 28.97
CA TYR A 382 12.84 -8.27 27.85
C TYR A 382 11.64 -7.74 27.05
N ILE A 383 11.65 -6.44 26.76
CA ILE A 383 10.70 -5.80 25.84
C ILE A 383 10.85 -6.44 24.46
N TYR A 384 12.09 -6.65 24.02
CA TYR A 384 12.46 -7.48 22.88
C TYR A 384 13.91 -7.96 23.07
N VAL A 385 14.27 -9.04 22.38
CA VAL A 385 15.63 -9.60 22.42
C VAL A 385 16.50 -8.86 21.43
N GLN A 386 17.66 -8.38 21.88
CA GLN A 386 18.59 -7.65 21.05
C GLN A 386 19.43 -8.57 20.19
N GLY A 387 19.82 -8.09 19.01
CA GLY A 387 20.70 -8.82 18.11
C GLY A 387 20.34 -8.56 16.65
N LYS A 388 20.84 -9.38 15.74
CA LYS A 388 20.59 -9.20 14.31
C LYS A 388 19.11 -9.45 14.00
N VAL A 389 18.60 -8.60 13.11
CA VAL A 389 17.17 -8.54 12.78
C VAL A 389 16.67 -9.91 12.35
N CYS A 390 15.56 -10.36 12.95
CA CYS A 390 14.90 -11.64 12.69
C CYS A 390 15.67 -12.93 13.09
N ASP A 391 16.84 -12.85 13.73
CA ASP A 391 17.63 -14.05 14.06
C ASP A 391 16.92 -15.04 15.00
N ALA A 392 15.88 -14.60 15.72
CA ALA A 392 15.10 -15.44 16.61
C ALA A 392 13.63 -15.59 16.14
N CYS A 393 13.35 -15.35 14.85
CA CYS A 393 12.06 -15.70 14.27
C CYS A 393 11.93 -17.23 14.11
N PRO A 394 10.78 -17.85 14.46
CA PRO A 394 10.64 -19.31 14.40
C PRO A 394 10.73 -19.93 13.00
N THR A 395 10.32 -19.19 11.96
CA THR A 395 10.20 -19.71 10.59
C THR A 395 10.95 -18.84 9.58
N THR A 396 10.38 -17.68 9.26
CA THR A 396 10.91 -16.76 8.25
C THR A 396 10.94 -15.33 8.77
N CYS A 397 11.71 -14.48 8.13
CA CYS A 397 11.70 -13.04 8.35
C CYS A 397 10.86 -12.37 7.27
N ILE A 398 9.99 -11.43 7.63
CA ILE A 398 9.40 -10.51 6.66
C ILE A 398 10.48 -9.48 6.33
N THR A 399 11.37 -9.79 5.39
CA THR A 399 12.62 -9.06 5.17
C THR A 399 12.44 -7.56 4.93
N ALA A 400 11.37 -7.17 4.22
CA ALA A 400 11.06 -5.76 3.96
C ALA A 400 10.67 -4.97 5.23
N GLU A 401 10.21 -5.66 6.27
CA GLU A 401 9.72 -5.06 7.52
C GLU A 401 10.66 -5.32 8.70
N GLY A 402 11.54 -6.33 8.66
CA GLY A 402 12.37 -6.72 9.80
C GLY A 402 11.54 -7.28 10.96
N LEU A 403 10.44 -7.97 10.65
CA LEU A 403 9.51 -8.53 11.62
C LEU A 403 9.35 -10.05 11.43
N CYS A 404 9.11 -10.77 12.51
CA CYS A 404 8.66 -12.15 12.47
C CYS A 404 7.17 -12.21 12.08
N PRO A 405 6.74 -13.17 11.23
CA PRO A 405 5.33 -13.43 10.97
C PRO A 405 4.57 -13.70 12.27
N THR A 406 3.35 -13.19 12.37
CA THR A 406 2.44 -13.52 13.47
C THR A 406 2.27 -15.05 13.55
N PRO A 407 2.45 -15.67 14.74
CA PRO A 407 2.29 -17.12 14.91
C PRO A 407 0.88 -17.63 14.59
#